data_AF-A0A9E6CMV9-F1
#
_entry.id   AF-A0A9E6CMV9-F1
#
_cell.length_a   1.000
_cell.length_b   1.000
_cell.length_c   1.000
_cell.angle_alpha   90.00
_cell.angle_beta   90.00
_cell.angle_gamma   90.00
#
_symmetry.space_group_name_H-M   'P 1'
#
loop_
_entity.id
_entity.type
_entity.pdbx_description
1 polymer ?
#
loop_
_entity_poly.entity_id
_entity_poly.type
_entity_poly.pdbx_seq_one_letter_code
_entity_poly.pdbx_strand_id
1 'polypeptide(L)'
;MNKKSLFISIGVCFVISIIAYFINFLPYHFYSLFNKFGLLLDYDIKPLLYSIWQVQALISTLTIMILTIMQTLFEKRIYGLRFLEILEMKYFFSIRIMISIIMVFILYFFVAKEMLASIIFIFSLNTYLIIYLILTSFRLAMFPEDLDDYIRDVIKKIILEEIKSENGEYYESK
;
A
#
# COMPACT_ATOMS: atom_id res chain seq x y z
N MET A 1 6.91 14.03 5.10
CA MET A 1 7.05 12.56 5.03
C MET A 1 8.32 12.16 5.77
N ASN A 2 8.24 11.24 6.73
CA ASN A 2 9.37 10.87 7.58
C ASN A 2 10.38 10.03 6.77
N LYS A 3 11.69 10.32 6.82
CA LYS A 3 12.71 9.52 6.09
C LYS A 3 12.57 8.02 6.41
N LYS A 4 12.21 7.68 7.65
CA LYS A 4 11.96 6.30 8.09
C LYS A 4 10.82 5.61 7.32
N SER A 5 9.74 6.33 7.00
CA SER A 5 8.58 5.74 6.29
C SER A 5 8.94 5.36 4.86
N LEU A 6 9.77 6.17 4.19
CA LEU A 6 10.27 5.89 2.84
C LEU A 6 11.11 4.61 2.82
N PHE A 7 12.04 4.46 3.78
CA PHE A 7 12.89 3.28 3.90
C PHE A 7 12.08 2.01 4.14
N ILE A 8 11.05 2.06 5.00
CA ILE A 8 10.17 0.91 5.25
C ILE A 8 9.43 0.50 3.97
N SER A 9 8.83 1.45 3.26
CA SER A 9 8.12 1.18 2.00
C SER A 9 9.04 0.53 0.96
N ILE A 10 10.25 1.08 0.76
CA ILE A 10 11.22 0.53 -0.18
C ILE A 10 11.65 -0.88 0.24
N GLY A 11 11.90 -1.11 1.52
CA GLY A 11 12.28 -2.42 2.06
C GLY A 11 11.19 -3.48 1.82
N VAL A 12 9.92 -3.15 2.08
CA VAL A 12 8.79 -4.04 1.82
C VAL A 12 8.68 -4.36 0.33
N CYS A 13 8.75 -3.34 -0.53
CA CYS A 13 8.70 -3.52 -1.98
C CYS A 13 9.88 -4.36 -2.51
N PHE A 14 11.07 -4.23 -1.92
CA PHE A 14 12.24 -5.04 -2.26
C PHE A 14 12.02 -6.52 -1.95
N VAL A 15 11.54 -6.84 -0.73
CA VAL A 15 11.21 -8.21 -0.34
C VAL A 15 10.16 -8.82 -1.26
N ILE A 16 9.10 -8.05 -1.58
CA ILE A 16 8.03 -8.51 -2.48
C ILE A 16 8.58 -8.78 -3.89
N SER A 17 9.51 -7.95 -4.38
CA SER A 17 10.16 -8.17 -5.68
C SER A 17 10.97 -9.46 -5.71
N ILE A 18 11.71 -9.76 -4.63
CA ILE A 18 12.46 -11.02 -4.49
C ILE A 18 11.50 -12.20 -4.52
N ILE A 19 10.43 -12.17 -3.73
CA ILE A 19 9.41 -13.23 -3.69
C ILE A 19 8.78 -13.41 -5.07
N ALA A 20 8.39 -12.33 -5.73
CA ALA A 20 7.79 -12.37 -7.07
C ALA A 20 8.73 -12.98 -8.11
N TYR A 21 10.03 -12.70 -8.01
CA TYR A 21 11.04 -13.31 -8.87
C TYR A 21 11.12 -14.84 -8.66
N PHE A 22 11.18 -15.30 -7.40
CA PHE A 22 11.19 -16.74 -7.10
C PHE A 22 9.89 -17.44 -7.51
N ILE A 23 8.73 -16.78 -7.36
CA ILE A 23 7.43 -17.32 -7.81
C ILE A 23 7.43 -17.60 -9.30
N ASN A 24 8.14 -16.82 -10.12
CA ASN A 24 8.23 -17.09 -11.56
C ASN A 24 9.29 -18.13 -11.94
N PHE A 25 10.26 -18.37 -11.06
CA PHE A 25 11.24 -19.42 -11.26
C PHE A 25 10.62 -20.83 -11.17
N LEU A 26 9.63 -21.04 -10.29
CA LEU A 26 8.93 -22.32 -10.14
C LEU A 26 8.24 -22.79 -11.44
N PRO A 27 7.33 -22.01 -12.06
CA PRO A 27 6.65 -22.37 -13.29
C PRO A 27 7.61 -22.59 -14.45
N TYR A 28 8.72 -21.85 -14.52
CA TYR A 28 9.72 -22.02 -15.59
C TYR A 28 10.35 -23.42 -15.57
N HIS A 29 10.66 -23.95 -14.38
CA HIS A 29 11.16 -25.33 -14.24
C HIS A 29 10.08 -26.39 -14.47
N PHE A 30 8.83 -26.12 -14.08
CA PHE A 30 7.71 -27.01 -14.44
C PHE A 30 7.42 -26.98 -15.95
N TYR A 31 7.50 -25.82 -16.60
CA TYR A 31 7.33 -25.66 -18.04
C TYR A 31 8.39 -26.42 -18.81
N SER A 32 9.66 -26.41 -18.38
CA SER A 32 10.71 -27.19 -19.06
C SER A 32 10.47 -28.70 -18.99
N LEU A 33 9.80 -29.18 -17.93
CA LEU A 33 9.35 -30.57 -17.79
C LEU A 33 8.16 -30.90 -18.69
N PHE A 34 7.19 -29.98 -18.80
CA PHE A 34 5.99 -30.15 -19.64
C PHE A 34 6.21 -29.87 -21.12
N ASN A 35 7.22 -29.08 -21.49
CA ASN A 35 7.57 -28.80 -22.89
C ASN A 35 8.06 -30.07 -23.63
N LYS A 36 8.51 -31.10 -22.89
CA LYS A 36 8.75 -32.44 -23.44
C LYS A 36 7.48 -33.14 -23.94
N PHE A 37 6.29 -32.68 -23.55
CA PHE A 37 5.00 -33.27 -23.94
C PHE A 37 4.30 -32.55 -25.10
N GLY A 38 4.97 -31.62 -25.79
CA GLY A 38 4.52 -31.11 -27.10
C GLY A 38 3.24 -30.25 -27.10
N LEU A 39 2.83 -29.72 -25.95
CA LEU A 39 1.70 -28.79 -25.82
C LEU A 39 2.23 -27.35 -25.71
N LEU A 40 2.55 -26.73 -26.84
CA LEU A 40 2.82 -25.29 -26.92
C LEU A 40 1.80 -24.62 -27.81
N LEU A 41 0.91 -23.82 -27.20
CA LEU A 41 0.23 -22.74 -27.90
C LEU A 41 1.24 -21.58 -28.02
N ASP A 42 1.71 -21.29 -29.23
CA ASP A 42 2.41 -20.04 -29.57
C ASP A 42 1.42 -18.87 -29.52
N TYR A 43 1.03 -18.47 -28.31
CA TYR A 43 0.25 -17.26 -28.11
C TYR A 43 1.18 -16.10 -27.77
N ASP A 44 1.07 -14.98 -28.48
CA ASP A 44 1.82 -13.77 -28.14
C ASP A 44 1.23 -13.18 -26.85
N ILE A 45 1.88 -13.45 -25.72
CA ILE A 45 1.44 -13.06 -24.38
C ILE A 45 1.74 -11.56 -24.11
N LYS A 46 2.59 -10.91 -24.91
CA LYS A 46 3.02 -9.52 -24.68
C LYS A 46 1.87 -8.51 -24.63
N PRO A 47 0.92 -8.49 -25.59
CA PRO A 47 -0.19 -7.55 -25.55
C PRO A 47 -1.02 -7.70 -24.28
N LEU A 48 -1.26 -8.95 -23.84
CA LEU A 48 -1.97 -9.24 -22.60
C LEU A 48 -1.26 -8.67 -21.38
N LEU A 49 0.07 -8.85 -21.26
CA LEU A 49 0.85 -8.32 -20.14
C LEU A 49 0.81 -6.78 -20.08
N TYR A 50 0.92 -6.13 -21.24
CA TYR A 50 0.79 -4.67 -21.31
C TYR A 50 -0.60 -4.19 -20.91
N SER A 51 -1.66 -4.88 -21.34
CA SER A 51 -3.03 -4.56 -20.92
C SER A 51 -3.22 -4.73 -19.41
N ILE A 52 -2.70 -5.80 -18.79
CA ILE A 52 -2.76 -6.00 -17.33
C ILE A 52 -2.09 -4.83 -16.60
N TRP A 53 -0.90 -4.41 -17.05
CA TRP A 53 -0.19 -3.30 -16.45
C TRP A 53 -0.95 -1.97 -16.58
N GLN A 54 -1.49 -1.69 -17.77
CA GLN A 54 -2.29 -0.48 -18.01
C GLN A 54 -3.53 -0.42 -17.12
N VAL A 55 -4.26 -1.54 -17.00
CA VAL A 55 -5.42 -1.64 -16.10
C VAL A 55 -5.01 -1.38 -14.65
N GLN A 56 -3.90 -1.95 -14.19
CA GLN A 56 -3.43 -1.73 -12.82
C GLN A 56 -3.02 -0.27 -12.56
N ALA A 57 -2.33 0.35 -13.50
CA ALA A 57 -1.94 1.75 -13.42
C ALA A 57 -3.17 2.67 -13.39
N LEU A 58 -4.18 2.37 -14.21
CA LEU A 58 -5.45 3.11 -14.23
C LEU A 58 -6.19 2.99 -12.89
N ILE A 59 -6.37 1.77 -12.37
CA ILE A 59 -7.06 1.53 -11.08
C ILE A 59 -6.32 2.23 -9.94
N SER A 60 -4.99 2.14 -9.90
CA SER A 60 -4.18 2.80 -8.85
C SER A 60 -4.34 4.32 -8.92
N THR A 61 -4.31 4.90 -10.12
CA THR A 61 -4.49 6.34 -10.33
C THR A 61 -5.88 6.81 -9.92
N LEU A 62 -6.93 6.08 -10.33
CA LEU A 62 -8.31 6.36 -9.92
C LEU A 62 -8.48 6.27 -8.40
N THR A 63 -7.85 5.28 -7.77
CA THR A 63 -7.89 5.13 -6.31
C THR A 63 -7.26 6.35 -5.63
N ILE A 64 -6.06 6.76 -6.05
CA ILE A 64 -5.40 7.95 -5.48
C ILE A 64 -6.26 9.21 -5.70
N MET A 65 -6.90 9.35 -6.87
CA MET A 65 -7.80 10.45 -7.16
C MET A 65 -9.02 10.45 -6.23
N ILE A 66 -9.70 9.31 -6.07
CA ILE A 66 -10.85 9.16 -5.17
C ILE A 66 -10.44 9.49 -3.74
N LEU A 67 -9.29 8.98 -3.27
CA LEU A 67 -8.77 9.27 -1.94
C LEU A 67 -8.46 10.76 -1.75
N THR A 68 -7.93 11.42 -2.77
CA THR A 68 -7.68 12.87 -2.77
C THR A 68 -8.98 13.65 -2.71
N ILE A 69 -9.99 13.27 -3.50
CA ILE A 69 -11.31 13.90 -3.47
C ILE A 69 -11.97 13.71 -2.11
N MET A 70 -11.92 12.50 -1.54
CA MET A 70 -12.41 12.25 -0.18
C MET A 70 -11.69 13.16 0.82
N GLN A 71 -10.37 13.30 0.74
CA GLN A 71 -9.62 14.19 1.60
C GLN A 71 -10.10 15.65 1.50
N THR A 72 -10.35 16.15 0.27
CA THR A 72 -10.84 17.52 0.06
C THR A 72 -12.27 17.71 0.56
N LEU A 73 -13.14 16.71 0.40
CA LEU A 73 -14.53 16.78 0.86
C LEU A 73 -14.66 16.62 2.39
N PHE A 74 -13.76 15.85 3.01
CA PHE A 74 -13.73 15.60 4.46
C PHE A 74 -12.77 16.56 5.18
N GLU A 75 -12.78 17.86 4.84
CA GLU A 75 -12.11 18.91 5.63
C GLU A 75 -12.66 19.06 7.06
N LYS A 76 -13.70 18.30 7.43
CA LYS A 76 -14.19 18.21 8.80
C LYS A 76 -13.09 17.73 9.75
N ARG A 77 -12.71 18.60 10.68
CA ARG A 77 -11.86 18.24 11.82
C ARG A 77 -12.68 17.45 12.83
N ILE A 78 -12.20 16.27 13.21
CA ILE A 78 -12.78 15.47 14.30
C ILE A 78 -11.88 15.71 15.52
N TYR A 79 -12.43 16.33 16.57
CA TYR A 79 -11.68 16.78 17.76
C TYR A 79 -10.43 17.64 17.44
N GLY A 80 -10.49 18.45 16.38
CA GLY A 80 -9.39 19.33 15.96
C GLY A 80 -8.34 18.66 15.07
N LEU A 81 -8.34 17.33 14.95
CA LEU A 81 -7.47 16.56 14.05
C LEU A 81 -8.06 16.46 12.65
N ARG A 82 -7.21 16.51 11.63
CA ARG A 82 -7.62 16.27 10.24
C ARG A 82 -7.85 14.78 10.02
N PHE A 83 -8.82 14.44 9.18
CA PHE A 83 -9.12 13.04 8.81
C PHE A 83 -7.89 12.24 8.36
N LEU A 84 -7.00 12.87 7.57
CA LEU A 84 -5.75 12.26 7.11
C LEU A 84 -4.79 11.94 8.26
N GLU A 85 -4.74 12.76 9.30
CA GLU A 85 -3.87 12.54 10.46
C GLU A 85 -4.31 11.30 11.23
N ILE A 86 -5.63 11.12 11.36
CA ILE A 86 -6.22 9.93 12.02
C ILE A 86 -5.95 8.66 11.18
N LEU A 87 -6.12 8.75 9.86
CA LEU A 87 -5.78 7.67 8.93
C LEU A 87 -4.29 7.28 9.01
N GLU A 88 -3.41 8.28 9.07
CA GLU A 88 -1.97 8.05 9.16
C GLU A 88 -1.59 7.39 10.48
N MET A 89 -2.13 7.88 11.61
CA MET A 89 -1.82 7.35 12.95
C MET A 89 -2.26 5.90 13.14
N LYS A 90 -3.46 5.54 12.64
CA LYS A 90 -4.04 4.20 12.88
C LYS A 90 -3.64 3.16 11.83
N TYR A 91 -3.56 3.57 10.57
CA TYR A 91 -3.46 2.63 9.45
C TYR A 91 -2.20 2.78 8.60
N PHE A 92 -1.29 3.72 8.92
CA PHE A 92 -0.09 4.00 8.13
C PHE A 92 -0.43 4.26 6.66
N PHE A 93 -1.46 5.08 6.44
CA PHE A 93 -2.14 5.24 5.16
C PHE A 93 -1.21 5.68 4.03
N SER A 94 -0.34 6.66 4.30
CA SER A 94 0.63 7.18 3.33
C SER A 94 1.66 6.12 2.92
N ILE A 95 2.09 5.27 3.85
CA ILE A 95 3.03 4.16 3.57
C ILE A 95 2.39 3.18 2.61
N ARG A 96 1.12 2.82 2.83
CA ARG A 96 0.39 1.87 1.97
C ARG A 96 0.18 2.43 0.56
N ILE A 97 -0.21 3.69 0.42
CA ILE A 97 -0.30 4.36 -0.89
C ILE A 97 1.06 4.32 -1.60
N MET A 98 2.14 4.66 -0.88
CA MET A 98 3.49 4.65 -1.43
C MET A 98 3.91 3.24 -1.89
N ILE A 99 3.60 2.20 -1.11
CA ILE A 99 3.82 0.80 -1.50
C ILE A 99 3.05 0.46 -2.78
N SER A 100 1.78 0.87 -2.89
CA SER A 100 0.96 0.66 -4.09
C SER A 100 1.59 1.28 -5.34
N ILE A 101 2.04 2.54 -5.24
CA ILE A 101 2.70 3.24 -6.35
C ILE A 101 3.98 2.52 -6.76
N ILE A 102 4.84 2.17 -5.80
CA ILE A 102 6.11 1.45 -6.07
C ILE A 102 5.82 0.08 -6.70
N MET A 103 4.77 -0.62 -6.28
CA MET A 103 4.37 -1.89 -6.89
C MET A 103 3.99 -1.75 -8.36
N VAL A 104 3.33 -0.66 -8.77
CA VAL A 104 3.02 -0.42 -10.20
C VAL A 104 4.29 -0.22 -11.02
N PHE A 105 5.30 0.46 -10.47
CA PHE A 105 6.61 0.59 -11.11
C PHE A 105 7.36 -0.74 -11.18
N ILE A 106 7.33 -1.53 -10.11
CA ILE A 106 7.94 -2.87 -10.11
C ILE A 106 7.25 -3.77 -11.15
N LEU A 107 5.91 -3.71 -11.22
CA LEU A 107 5.12 -4.47 -12.19
C LEU A 107 5.55 -4.18 -13.63
N TYR A 108 5.87 -2.92 -13.96
CA TYR A 108 6.38 -2.54 -15.28
C TYR A 108 7.65 -3.31 -15.67
N PHE A 109 8.61 -3.48 -14.74
CA PHE A 109 9.83 -4.23 -15.02
C PHE A 109 9.54 -5.72 -15.28
N PHE A 110 8.60 -6.32 -14.54
CA PHE A 110 8.21 -7.70 -14.76
C PHE A 110 7.47 -7.90 -16.09
N VAL A 111 6.66 -6.93 -16.51
CA VAL A 111 6.01 -6.89 -17.83
C VAL A 111 7.05 -6.85 -18.94
N ALA A 112 8.05 -5.97 -18.84
CA ALA A 112 9.15 -5.88 -19.80
C ALA A 112 10.00 -7.15 -19.89
N LYS A 113 10.00 -7.98 -18.84
CA LYS A 113 10.70 -9.28 -18.77
C LYS A 113 9.78 -10.47 -19.06
N GLU A 114 8.53 -10.22 -19.43
CA GLU A 114 7.54 -11.26 -19.80
C GLU A 114 7.28 -12.29 -18.67
N MET A 115 7.41 -11.83 -17.42
CA MET A 115 7.33 -12.67 -16.23
C MET A 115 5.88 -12.86 -15.75
N LEU A 116 5.07 -13.60 -16.51
CA LEU A 116 3.61 -13.74 -16.28
C LEU A 116 3.24 -14.07 -14.82
N ALA A 117 3.89 -15.05 -14.20
CA ALA A 117 3.56 -15.45 -12.83
C ALA A 117 3.87 -14.35 -11.80
N SER A 118 4.98 -13.62 -11.96
CA SER A 118 5.29 -12.45 -11.12
C SER A 118 4.28 -11.34 -11.32
N ILE A 119 3.85 -11.10 -12.56
CA ILE A 119 2.89 -10.05 -12.92
C ILE A 119 1.55 -10.33 -12.24
N ILE A 120 1.03 -11.55 -12.37
CA ILE A 120 -0.23 -11.94 -11.73
C ILE A 120 -0.13 -11.81 -10.20
N PHE A 121 0.96 -12.27 -9.61
CA PHE A 121 1.16 -12.19 -8.15
C PHE A 121 1.17 -10.74 -7.65
N ILE A 122 1.97 -9.87 -8.27
CA ILE A 122 2.05 -8.45 -7.88
C ILE A 122 0.73 -7.74 -8.12
N PHE A 123 0.06 -8.05 -9.24
CA PHE A 123 -1.26 -7.52 -9.56
C PHE A 123 -2.29 -7.87 -8.47
N SER A 124 -2.38 -9.12 -8.06
CA SER A 124 -3.30 -9.56 -7.00
C SER A 124 -3.01 -8.88 -5.66
N LEU A 125 -1.74 -8.79 -5.26
CA LEU A 125 -1.35 -8.19 -3.99
C LEU A 125 -1.63 -6.68 -3.98
N ASN A 126 -1.31 -5.98 -5.06
CA ASN A 126 -1.60 -4.55 -5.18
C ASN A 126 -3.12 -4.28 -5.25
N THR A 127 -3.89 -5.14 -5.92
CA THR A 127 -5.36 -5.06 -5.95
C THR A 127 -5.96 -5.23 -4.56
N TYR A 128 -5.50 -6.22 -3.79
CA TYR A 128 -5.91 -6.41 -2.40
C TYR A 128 -5.63 -5.17 -1.55
N LEU A 129 -4.44 -4.57 -1.72
CA LEU A 129 -4.05 -3.37 -0.99
C LEU A 129 -4.94 -2.16 -1.37
N ILE A 130 -5.26 -1.99 -2.65
CA ILE A 130 -6.18 -0.95 -3.13
C ILE A 130 -7.58 -1.12 -2.52
N ILE A 131 -8.14 -2.34 -2.56
CA ILE A 131 -9.45 -2.63 -1.97
C ILE A 131 -9.44 -2.30 -0.47
N TYR A 132 -8.39 -2.71 0.25
CA TYR A 132 -8.24 -2.40 1.67
C TYR A 132 -8.19 -0.88 1.94
N LEU A 133 -7.46 -0.11 1.12
CA LEU A 133 -7.39 1.35 1.24
C LEU A 133 -8.76 2.00 1.03
N ILE A 134 -9.51 1.56 0.01
CA ILE A 134 -10.84 2.06 -0.29
C ILE A 134 -11.80 1.75 0.87
N LEU A 135 -11.86 0.49 1.30
CA LEU A 135 -12.74 0.06 2.40
C LEU A 135 -12.45 0.79 3.71
N THR A 136 -11.17 0.96 4.05
CA THR A 136 -10.76 1.70 5.24
C THR A 136 -11.21 3.15 5.15
N SER A 137 -10.96 3.80 4.02
CA SER A 137 -11.35 5.20 3.80
C SER A 137 -12.86 5.42 3.85
N PHE A 138 -13.64 4.54 3.22
CA PHE A 138 -15.11 4.57 3.28
C PHE A 138 -15.64 4.34 4.70
N ARG A 139 -15.08 3.35 5.42
CA ARG A 139 -15.52 3.05 6.79
C ARG A 139 -15.31 4.25 7.71
N LEU A 140 -14.13 4.86 7.67
CA LEU A 140 -13.86 6.07 8.47
C LEU A 140 -14.77 7.24 8.07
N ALA A 141 -15.06 7.39 6.78
CA ALA A 141 -15.89 8.48 6.29
C ALA A 141 -17.38 8.33 6.70
N MET A 142 -17.90 7.10 6.71
CA MET A 142 -19.31 6.83 7.02
C MET A 142 -19.58 6.62 8.51
N PHE A 143 -18.60 6.11 9.27
CA PHE A 143 -18.76 5.78 10.68
C PHE A 143 -17.65 6.45 11.51
N PRO A 144 -17.69 7.78 11.69
CA PRO A 144 -16.70 8.49 12.50
C PRO A 144 -16.74 8.07 13.98
N GLU A 145 -17.90 7.64 14.48
CA GLU A 145 -18.12 7.16 15.85
C GLU A 145 -17.24 5.94 16.19
N ASP A 146 -16.92 5.07 15.22
CA ASP A 146 -15.99 3.94 15.39
C ASP A 146 -14.55 4.39 15.74
N LEU A 147 -14.24 5.69 15.58
CA LEU A 147 -12.94 6.27 15.90
C LEU A 147 -12.92 7.11 17.16
N ASP A 148 -14.06 7.38 17.79
CA ASP A 148 -14.13 8.26 18.96
C ASP A 148 -13.28 7.74 20.12
N ASP A 149 -13.35 6.44 20.40
CA ASP A 149 -12.54 5.81 21.45
C ASP A 149 -11.05 5.85 21.12
N TYR A 150 -10.68 5.58 19.86
CA TYR A 150 -9.29 5.63 19.42
C TYR A 150 -8.71 7.04 19.50
N ILE A 151 -9.45 8.04 19.02
CA ILE A 151 -9.01 9.45 19.06
C ILE A 151 -8.89 9.91 20.51
N ARG A 152 -9.83 9.54 21.38
CA ARG A 152 -9.78 9.82 22.81
C ARG A 152 -8.53 9.24 23.46
N ASP A 153 -8.18 8.01 23.14
CA ASP A 153 -6.97 7.36 23.66
C ASP A 153 -5.68 8.00 23.13
N VAL A 154 -5.65 8.37 21.85
CA VAL A 154 -4.52 9.10 21.26
C VAL A 154 -4.32 10.46 21.94
N ILE A 155 -5.40 11.23 22.13
CA ILE A 155 -5.33 12.54 22.81
C ILE A 155 -4.84 12.37 24.25
N LYS A 156 -5.39 11.41 25.01
CA LYS A 156 -4.92 11.10 26.36
C LYS A 156 -3.44 10.77 26.39
N LYS A 157 -2.97 9.97 25.43
CA LYS A 157 -1.56 9.58 25.34
C LYS A 157 -0.66 10.78 25.07
N ILE A 158 -1.03 11.66 24.13
CA ILE A 158 -0.28 12.88 23.83
C ILE A 158 -0.19 13.77 25.07
N ILE A 159 -1.30 14.00 25.77
CA ILE A 159 -1.32 14.81 27.00
C ILE A 159 -0.42 14.19 28.08
N LEU A 160 -0.47 12.86 28.26
CA LEU A 160 0.37 12.17 29.24
C LEU A 160 1.86 12.20 28.88
N GLU A 161 2.21 12.19 27.59
CA GLU A 161 3.59 12.31 27.13
C GLU A 161 4.12 13.73 27.36
N GLU A 162 3.32 14.76 27.09
CA GLU A 162 3.69 16.17 27.33
C GLU A 162 3.83 16.48 28.83
N ILE A 163 2.92 15.99 29.67
CA ILE A 163 3.04 16.11 31.13
C ILE A 163 4.33 15.43 31.64
N LYS A 164 4.74 14.32 31.03
CA LYS A 164 5.98 13.63 31.39
C LYS A 164 7.22 14.37 30.92
N SER A 165 7.22 15.02 29.76
CA SER A 165 8.36 15.82 29.32
C SER A 165 8.54 17.05 30.20
N GLU A 166 7.46 17.79 30.49
CA GLU A 166 7.51 18.96 31.37
C GLU A 166 7.98 18.61 32.78
N ASN A 167 7.47 17.51 33.35
CA ASN A 167 7.92 17.05 34.66
C ASN A 167 9.34 16.46 34.64
N GLY A 168 9.77 15.86 33.53
CA GLY A 168 11.14 15.35 33.36
C GLY A 168 12.18 16.47 33.30
N GLU A 169 11.90 17.54 32.54
CA GLU A 169 12.76 18.74 32.49
C GLU A 169 12.82 19.50 33.82
N TYR A 170 11.77 19.41 34.65
CA TYR A 170 11.74 20.02 35.98
C TYR A 170 12.69 19.35 36.99
N TYR A 171 13.08 18.08 36.77
CA TYR A 171 14.05 17.37 37.62
C TYR A 171 15.50 17.46 37.12
N GLU A 172 15.73 17.75 35.83
CA GLU A 172 17.08 17.96 35.29
C GLU A 172 17.58 19.41 35.45
N SER A 173 16.71 20.35 35.84
CA SER A 173 17.03 21.77 36.03
C SER A 173 17.24 22.19 37.50
N LYS A 174 17.26 21.24 38.45
CA LYS A 174 17.60 21.46 39.87
C LYS A 174 18.84 20.67 40.26
#